data_AF-A0A8I2C3D2-F1
#
_entry.id   AF-A0A8I2C3D2-F1
#
_cell.length_a   1.000
_cell.length_b   1.000
_cell.length_c   1.000
_cell.angle_alpha   90.00
_cell.angle_beta   90.00
_cell.angle_gamma   90.00
#
_symmetry.space_group_name_H-M   'P 1'
#
loop_
_entity.id
_entity.type
_entity.pdbx_description
1 polymer ?
#
loop_
_entity_poly.entity_id
_entity_poly.type
_entity_poly.pdbx_seq_one_letter_code
_entity_poly.pdbx_strand_id
1 'polypeptide(L)'
;MTEHGGAEQSGSLSIRAVNVLKELAVELLDEVPPKVGWTPPDELLRLLTARHLATARNCGRQTMREIIAWAETRGITIPSPHHTGKSLSEVWGDLVARASAGHLTKSEITEALEKSIRRRSPRIPVAFQIVLLKILSSTYDHWPQP
;
A
#
# COMPACT_ATOMS: atom_id res chain seq x y z
N MET A 1 9.26 41.56 -21.35
CA MET A 1 8.72 40.42 -22.12
C MET A 1 8.35 39.34 -21.12
N THR A 2 7.06 39.16 -20.95
CA THR A 2 6.34 38.25 -20.04
C THR A 2 6.19 36.86 -20.65
N GLU A 3 6.23 35.84 -19.77
CA GLU A 3 5.45 34.57 -19.79
C GLU A 3 5.68 33.57 -20.96
N HIS A 4 5.63 32.24 -20.87
CA HIS A 4 5.20 31.19 -19.92
C HIS A 4 6.01 29.91 -20.29
N GLY A 5 6.30 28.96 -19.40
CA GLY A 5 5.44 27.79 -19.16
C GLY A 5 5.90 26.55 -19.96
N GLY A 6 6.25 25.47 -19.25
CA GLY A 6 6.65 24.21 -19.87
C GLY A 6 7.06 23.15 -18.84
N ALA A 7 6.12 22.78 -17.97
CA ALA A 7 6.26 21.58 -17.15
C ALA A 7 6.03 20.35 -18.05
N GLU A 8 7.08 19.84 -18.69
CA GLU A 8 7.04 18.56 -19.39
C GLU A 8 8.14 17.64 -18.85
N GLN A 9 7.77 16.83 -17.87
CA GLN A 9 8.45 15.57 -17.55
C GLN A 9 7.44 14.68 -16.82
N SER A 10 6.51 14.11 -17.57
CA SER A 10 5.49 13.19 -17.05
C SER A 10 5.26 12.07 -18.05
N GLY A 11 6.17 11.10 -18.10
CA GLY A 11 6.03 9.95 -19.00
C GLY A 11 6.86 8.73 -18.62
N SER A 12 8.02 8.93 -17.97
CA SER A 12 8.91 7.83 -17.58
C SER A 12 9.02 7.68 -16.07
N LEU A 13 8.90 6.44 -15.59
CA LEU A 13 9.25 6.05 -14.23
C LEU A 13 10.73 6.31 -13.94
N SER A 14 11.03 6.73 -12.72
CA SER A 14 12.36 6.80 -12.15
C SER A 14 12.96 5.40 -12.02
N ILE A 15 14.30 5.33 -12.01
CA ILE A 15 15.05 4.08 -11.80
C ILE A 15 14.59 3.37 -10.51
N ARG A 16 14.29 4.14 -9.46
CA ARG A 16 13.83 3.57 -8.18
C ARG A 16 12.46 2.91 -8.33
N ALA A 17 11.52 3.57 -8.99
CA ALA A 17 10.20 2.99 -9.24
C ALA A 17 10.27 1.76 -10.13
N VAL A 18 11.09 1.81 -11.18
CA VAL A 18 11.38 0.65 -12.05
C VAL A 18 11.94 -0.52 -11.23
N ASN A 19 12.91 -0.28 -10.35
CA ASN A 19 13.49 -1.35 -9.54
C ASN A 19 12.49 -1.97 -8.55
N VAL A 20 11.61 -1.16 -7.95
CA VAL A 20 10.50 -1.68 -7.13
C VAL A 20 9.59 -2.60 -7.94
N LEU A 21 9.19 -2.15 -9.13
CA LEU A 21 8.33 -2.95 -10.01
C LEU A 21 9.03 -4.23 -10.50
N LYS A 22 10.35 -4.22 -10.67
CA LYS A 22 11.10 -5.43 -11.00
C LYS A 22 11.07 -6.47 -9.89
N GLU A 23 11.24 -6.04 -8.62
CA GLU A 23 11.13 -6.96 -7.48
C GLU A 23 9.71 -7.54 -7.40
N LEU A 24 8.69 -6.71 -7.61
CA LEU A 24 7.30 -7.15 -7.58
C LEU A 24 6.92 -8.04 -8.77
N ALA A 25 7.56 -7.89 -9.94
CA ALA A 25 7.36 -8.78 -11.08
C ALA A 25 7.82 -10.21 -10.75
N VAL A 26 8.97 -10.35 -10.07
CA VAL A 26 9.46 -11.65 -9.61
C VAL A 26 8.48 -12.27 -8.61
N GLU A 27 7.91 -11.47 -7.70
CA GLU A 27 6.99 -11.96 -6.67
C GLU A 27 5.60 -12.33 -7.22
N LEU A 28 5.06 -11.53 -8.15
CA LEU A 28 3.65 -11.62 -8.55
C LEU A 28 3.43 -12.35 -9.87
N LEU A 29 4.44 -12.39 -10.74
CA LEU A 29 4.36 -13.02 -12.06
C LEU A 29 5.39 -14.15 -12.26
N ASP A 30 6.26 -14.40 -11.28
CA ASP A 30 7.42 -15.30 -11.40
C ASP A 30 8.33 -14.95 -12.60
N GLU A 31 8.29 -13.69 -13.05
CA GLU A 31 9.08 -13.20 -14.17
C GLU A 31 10.39 -12.57 -13.68
N VAL A 32 11.48 -12.73 -14.44
CA VAL A 32 12.77 -12.06 -14.16
C VAL A 32 12.99 -10.94 -15.18
N PRO A 33 12.76 -9.68 -14.82
CA PRO A 33 12.93 -8.56 -15.74
C PRO A 33 14.38 -8.34 -16.20
N PRO A 34 14.60 -7.90 -17.46
CA PRO A 34 15.89 -7.45 -17.92
C PRO A 34 16.49 -6.33 -17.07
N LYS A 35 17.82 -6.26 -17.01
CA LYS A 35 18.53 -5.22 -16.23
C LYS A 35 18.31 -3.81 -16.80
N VAL A 36 18.20 -3.66 -18.11
CA VAL A 36 18.06 -2.37 -18.81
C VAL A 36 16.91 -2.44 -19.81
N GLY A 37 16.24 -1.31 -20.06
CA GLY A 37 15.20 -1.22 -21.09
C GLY A 37 13.88 -1.92 -20.77
N TRP A 38 13.68 -2.37 -19.52
CA TRP A 38 12.44 -3.01 -19.12
C TRP A 38 11.34 -1.98 -18.87
N THR A 39 10.19 -2.17 -19.52
CA THR A 39 8.96 -1.44 -19.26
C THR A 39 8.01 -2.36 -18.50
N PRO A 40 7.46 -1.95 -17.35
CA PRO A 40 6.54 -2.79 -16.58
C PRO A 40 5.29 -3.14 -17.42
N PRO A 41 4.89 -4.43 -17.49
CA PRO A 41 3.69 -4.82 -18.22
C PRO A 41 2.42 -4.39 -17.47
N ASP A 42 1.34 -4.15 -18.21
CA ASP A 42 0.03 -3.81 -17.61
C ASP A 42 -0.50 -4.90 -16.69
N GLU A 43 -0.21 -6.16 -17.00
CA GLU A 43 -0.58 -7.30 -16.18
C GLU A 43 -0.03 -7.19 -14.76
N LEU A 44 1.24 -6.81 -14.62
CA LEU A 44 1.85 -6.54 -13.32
C LEU A 44 1.07 -5.44 -12.59
N LEU A 45 0.79 -4.32 -13.26
CA LEU A 45 0.10 -3.19 -12.64
C LEU A 45 -1.30 -3.55 -12.14
N ARG A 46 -2.03 -4.41 -12.86
CA ARG A 46 -3.36 -4.87 -12.45
C ARG A 46 -3.34 -5.77 -11.20
N LEU A 47 -2.22 -6.45 -10.94
CA LEU A 47 -2.02 -7.25 -9.73
C LEU A 47 -1.55 -6.41 -8.53
N LEU A 48 -1.08 -5.18 -8.77
CA LEU A 48 -0.61 -4.33 -7.69
C LEU A 48 -1.75 -3.93 -6.76
N THR A 49 -1.44 -4.00 -5.48
CA THR A 49 -2.31 -3.52 -4.40
C THR A 49 -1.54 -2.49 -3.59
N ALA A 50 -2.27 -1.68 -2.82
CA ALA A 50 -1.69 -0.83 -1.78
C ALA A 50 -0.66 -1.59 -0.92
N ARG A 51 -0.99 -2.84 -0.56
CA ARG A 51 -0.10 -3.73 0.20
C ARG A 51 1.22 -3.96 -0.52
N HIS A 52 1.18 -4.43 -1.77
CA HIS A 52 2.39 -4.75 -2.54
C HIS A 52 3.35 -3.55 -2.58
N LEU A 53 2.82 -2.34 -2.81
CA LEU A 53 3.64 -1.12 -2.81
C LEU A 53 4.10 -0.72 -1.40
N ALA A 54 3.28 -0.92 -0.36
CA ALA A 54 3.62 -0.55 1.02
C ALA A 54 4.69 -1.47 1.64
N THR A 55 4.71 -2.74 1.26
CA THR A 55 5.66 -3.74 1.76
C THR A 55 6.92 -3.83 0.91
N ALA A 56 6.87 -3.45 -0.37
CA ALA A 56 8.02 -3.46 -1.27
C ALA A 56 9.23 -2.71 -0.69
N ARG A 57 10.41 -3.33 -0.81
CA ARG A 57 11.67 -2.73 -0.36
C ARG A 57 11.95 -1.49 -1.20
N ASN A 58 12.49 -0.45 -0.57
CA ASN A 58 12.81 0.82 -1.24
C ASN A 58 11.62 1.56 -1.88
N CYS A 59 10.38 1.09 -1.67
CA CYS A 59 9.17 1.80 -2.08
C CYS A 59 8.77 2.82 -1.01
N GLY A 60 9.36 4.01 -1.11
CA GLY A 60 8.98 5.16 -0.29
C GLY A 60 7.70 5.83 -0.78
N ARG A 61 7.16 6.77 0.01
CA ARG A 61 5.92 7.53 -0.34
C ARG A 61 5.98 8.22 -1.69
N GLN A 62 7.15 8.74 -2.07
CA GLN A 62 7.34 9.37 -3.37
C GLN A 62 7.28 8.34 -4.50
N THR A 63 8.07 7.27 -4.39
CA THR A 63 8.11 6.17 -5.37
C THR A 63 6.74 5.54 -5.57
N MET A 64 5.99 5.33 -4.49
CA MET A 64 4.65 4.77 -4.56
C MET A 64 3.68 5.67 -5.33
N ARG A 65 3.65 6.98 -5.01
CA ARG A 65 2.80 7.94 -5.74
C ARG A 65 3.15 8.00 -7.22
N GLU A 66 4.44 7.95 -7.53
CA GLU A 66 4.92 7.92 -8.90
C GLU A 66 4.45 6.66 -9.65
N ILE A 67 4.54 5.47 -9.04
CA ILE A 67 4.03 4.22 -9.61
C ILE A 67 2.51 4.29 -9.85
N ILE A 68 1.76 4.79 -8.87
CA ILE A 68 0.30 4.94 -8.98
C ILE A 68 -0.06 5.90 -10.11
N ALA A 69 0.55 7.08 -10.14
CA ALA A 69 0.31 8.07 -11.19
C ALA A 69 0.68 7.53 -12.57
N TRP A 70 1.77 6.77 -12.69
CA TRP A 70 2.15 6.14 -13.94
C TRP A 70 1.20 5.02 -14.38
N ALA A 71 0.61 4.27 -13.44
CA ALA A 71 -0.44 3.31 -13.78
C ALA A 71 -1.72 4.01 -14.27
N GLU A 72 -2.07 5.16 -13.68
CA GLU A 72 -3.22 5.95 -14.08
C GLU A 72 -3.09 6.48 -15.51
N THR A 73 -1.90 6.90 -15.96
CA THR A 73 -1.68 7.31 -17.36
C THR A 73 -1.89 6.16 -18.36
N ARG A 74 -1.88 4.91 -17.87
CA ARG A 74 -2.16 3.68 -18.64
C ARG A 74 -3.60 3.18 -18.46
N GLY A 75 -4.45 3.94 -17.77
CA GLY A 75 -5.84 3.58 -17.49
C GLY A 75 -6.00 2.51 -16.41
N ILE A 76 -4.98 2.29 -15.56
CA ILE A 76 -5.00 1.28 -14.51
C ILE A 76 -5.03 1.97 -13.15
N THR A 77 -6.10 1.73 -12.39
CA THR A 77 -6.20 2.23 -11.00
C THR A 77 -5.60 1.22 -10.05
N ILE A 78 -4.53 1.62 -9.35
CA ILE A 78 -3.98 0.86 -8.22
C ILE A 78 -4.59 1.43 -6.94
N PRO A 79 -5.23 0.63 -6.08
CA PRO A 79 -5.76 1.11 -4.81
C PRO A 79 -4.65 1.79 -3.99
N SER A 80 -4.88 3.05 -3.59
CA SER A 80 -3.94 3.79 -2.75
C SER A 80 -4.01 3.27 -1.30
N PRO A 81 -2.88 3.14 -0.57
CA PRO A 81 -2.92 2.76 0.83
C PRO A 81 -3.68 3.80 1.65
N HIS A 82 -4.58 3.31 2.51
CA HIS A 82 -5.47 4.09 3.36
C HIS A 82 -4.70 5.06 4.26
N HIS A 83 -3.45 4.72 4.63
CA HIS A 83 -2.67 5.45 5.62
C HIS A 83 -1.34 5.99 5.10
N THR A 84 -1.28 6.32 3.81
CA THR A 84 -0.10 6.91 3.19
C THR A 84 0.30 8.20 3.93
N GLY A 85 1.54 8.23 4.43
CA GLY A 85 2.09 9.44 5.06
C GLY A 85 1.91 9.59 6.56
N LYS A 86 0.98 8.88 7.18
CA LYS A 86 0.74 8.92 8.62
C LYS A 86 1.82 8.15 9.40
N SER A 87 2.18 8.60 10.60
CA SER A 87 2.93 7.84 11.59
C SER A 87 2.10 6.64 12.08
N LEU A 88 2.74 5.61 12.66
CA LEU A 88 1.99 4.46 13.19
C LEU A 88 1.04 4.85 14.32
N SER A 89 1.43 5.79 15.18
CA SER A 89 0.55 6.30 16.24
C SER A 89 -0.70 6.98 15.69
N GLU A 90 -0.58 7.79 14.63
CA GLU A 90 -1.73 8.39 13.94
C GLU A 90 -2.62 7.31 13.32
N VAL A 91 -2.01 6.31 12.66
CA VAL A 91 -2.78 5.17 12.11
C VAL A 91 -3.57 4.46 13.19
N TRP A 92 -2.94 4.12 14.33
CA TRP A 92 -3.67 3.46 15.42
C TRP A 92 -4.81 4.30 15.97
N GLY A 93 -4.61 5.60 16.12
CA GLY A 93 -5.67 6.54 16.55
C GLY A 93 -6.85 6.56 15.57
N ASP A 94 -6.57 6.66 14.28
CA ASP A 94 -7.59 6.67 13.23
C ASP A 94 -8.39 5.37 13.20
N LEU A 95 -7.74 4.21 13.32
CA LEU A 95 -8.45 2.93 13.33
C LEU A 95 -9.36 2.78 14.54
N VAL A 96 -8.95 3.25 15.73
CA VAL A 96 -9.80 3.25 16.92
C VAL A 96 -11.01 4.16 16.74
N ALA A 97 -10.81 5.35 16.15
CA ALA A 97 -11.91 6.26 15.83
C ALA A 97 -12.90 5.64 14.84
N ARG A 98 -12.39 5.02 13.76
CA ARG A 98 -13.21 4.32 12.76
C ARG A 98 -13.93 3.10 13.31
N ALA A 99 -13.29 2.34 14.22
CA ALA A 99 -13.92 1.22 14.90
C ALA A 99 -15.10 1.68 15.73
N SER A 100 -14.93 2.78 16.49
CA SER A 100 -15.99 3.38 17.29
C SER A 100 -17.15 3.89 16.42
N ALA A 101 -16.86 4.33 15.20
CA ALA A 101 -17.85 4.76 14.22
C ALA A 101 -18.49 3.59 13.42
N GLY A 102 -18.07 2.34 13.62
CA GLY A 102 -18.57 1.19 12.85
C GLY A 102 -18.10 1.14 11.39
N HIS A 103 -17.09 1.94 11.03
CA HIS A 103 -16.58 2.09 9.66
C HIS A 103 -15.21 1.43 9.45
N LEU A 104 -14.76 0.61 10.40
CA LEU A 104 -13.46 -0.06 10.31
C LEU A 104 -13.55 -1.25 9.35
N THR A 105 -12.65 -1.27 8.37
CA THR A 105 -12.60 -2.33 7.36
C THR A 105 -11.42 -3.29 7.57
N LYS A 106 -11.54 -4.51 7.06
CA LYS A 106 -10.46 -5.51 7.13
C LYS A 106 -9.18 -5.03 6.43
N SER A 107 -9.30 -4.34 5.30
CA SER A 107 -8.15 -3.81 4.55
C SER A 107 -7.36 -2.79 5.35
N GLU A 108 -8.04 -1.92 6.11
CA GLU A 108 -7.40 -0.93 6.97
C GLU A 108 -6.64 -1.57 8.13
N ILE A 109 -7.19 -2.62 8.75
CA ILE A 109 -6.53 -3.39 9.80
C ILE A 109 -5.27 -4.07 9.25
N THR A 110 -5.40 -4.76 8.11
CA THR A 110 -4.30 -5.47 7.45
C THR A 110 -3.17 -4.51 7.10
N GLU A 111 -3.47 -3.37 6.47
CA GLU A 111 -2.47 -2.37 6.10
C GLU A 111 -1.72 -1.83 7.33
N ALA A 112 -2.42 -1.56 8.43
CA ALA A 112 -1.81 -1.06 9.65
C ALA A 112 -0.88 -2.09 10.32
N LEU A 113 -1.30 -3.35 10.38
CA LEU A 113 -0.48 -4.44 10.93
C LEU A 113 0.78 -4.67 10.08
N GLU A 114 0.65 -4.70 8.76
CA GLU A 114 1.78 -4.85 7.83
C GLU A 114 2.77 -3.68 7.96
N LYS A 115 2.26 -2.45 8.09
CA LYS A 115 3.07 -1.26 8.36
C LYS A 115 3.81 -1.38 9.69
N SER A 116 3.17 -1.96 10.72
CA SER A 116 3.77 -2.23 12.03
C SER A 116 4.93 -3.23 11.93
N ILE A 117 4.71 -4.34 11.23
CA ILE A 117 5.71 -5.39 10.95
C ILE A 117 6.91 -4.78 10.23
N ARG A 118 6.67 -4.02 9.14
CA ARG A 118 7.73 -3.38 8.36
C ARG A 118 8.60 -2.43 9.19
N ARG A 119 7.97 -1.64 10.07
CA ARG A 119 8.70 -0.71 10.96
C ARG A 119 9.32 -1.39 12.17
N ARG A 120 9.16 -2.72 12.32
CA ARG A 120 9.57 -3.50 13.50
C ARG A 120 9.06 -2.85 14.79
N SER A 121 7.84 -2.32 14.73
CA SER A 121 7.17 -1.73 15.88
C SER A 121 6.12 -2.73 16.37
N PRO A 122 6.45 -3.61 17.32
CA PRO A 122 5.51 -4.65 17.77
C PRO A 122 4.42 -4.11 18.69
N ARG A 123 4.54 -2.86 19.15
CA ARG A 123 3.59 -2.26 20.10
C ARG A 123 2.33 -1.79 19.40
N ILE A 124 1.30 -2.63 19.48
CA ILE A 124 -0.08 -2.25 19.18
C ILE A 124 -0.70 -1.61 20.42
N PRO A 125 -1.28 -0.40 20.35
CA PRO A 125 -1.92 0.22 21.51
C PRO A 125 -3.07 -0.62 22.08
N VAL A 126 -3.22 -0.65 23.41
CA VAL A 126 -4.27 -1.41 24.11
C VAL A 126 -5.67 -1.10 23.57
N ALA A 127 -5.95 0.16 23.26
CA ALA A 127 -7.23 0.57 22.67
C ALA A 127 -7.53 -0.20 21.36
N PHE A 128 -6.52 -0.39 20.50
CA PHE A 128 -6.68 -1.15 19.27
C PHE A 128 -6.69 -2.67 19.51
N GLN A 129 -5.98 -3.16 20.55
CA GLN A 129 -6.09 -4.57 20.97
C GLN A 129 -7.53 -4.91 21.40
N ILE A 130 -8.21 -4.01 22.12
CA ILE A 130 -9.63 -4.17 22.50
C ILE A 130 -10.52 -4.24 21.25
N VAL A 131 -10.27 -3.40 20.24
CA VAL A 131 -10.99 -3.45 18.96
C VAL A 131 -10.79 -4.80 18.27
N LEU A 132 -9.54 -5.29 18.17
CA LEU A 132 -9.24 -6.59 17.58
C LEU A 132 -9.94 -7.73 18.33
N LEU A 133 -9.95 -7.71 19.67
CA LEU A 133 -10.65 -8.70 20.47
C LEU A 133 -12.16 -8.70 20.17
N LYS A 134 -12.80 -7.54 20.11
CA LYS A 134 -14.24 -7.45 19.76
C LYS A 134 -14.54 -8.04 18.39
N ILE A 135 -13.70 -7.75 17.40
CA ILE A 135 -13.84 -8.30 16.04
C ILE A 135 -13.71 -9.83 16.08
N LEU A 136 -12.67 -10.35 16.73
CA LEU A 136 -12.42 -11.79 16.81
C LEU A 136 -13.53 -12.51 17.57
N SER A 137 -13.95 -12.01 18.74
CA SER A 137 -15.04 -12.60 19.52
C SER A 137 -16.36 -12.62 18.73
N SER A 138 -16.72 -11.52 18.06
CA SER A 138 -17.92 -11.48 17.21
C SER A 138 -17.88 -12.49 16.06
N THR A 139 -16.69 -12.87 15.59
CA THR A 139 -16.51 -13.83 14.50
C THR A 139 -16.51 -15.27 15.03
N TYR A 140 -15.92 -15.50 16.21
CA TYR A 140 -15.81 -16.83 16.84
C TYR A 140 -17.09 -17.31 17.53
N ASP A 141 -17.98 -16.40 17.96
CA ASP A 141 -19.30 -16.79 18.49
C ASP A 141 -20.18 -17.49 17.43
N HIS A 142 -19.81 -17.42 16.14
CA HIS A 142 -20.49 -18.09 15.02
C HIS A 142 -19.71 -19.32 14.49
N TRP A 143 -18.63 -19.73 15.17
CA TRP A 143 -17.85 -20.91 14.77
C TRP A 143 -18.62 -22.19 15.11
N PRO A 144 -18.86 -23.12 14.17
CA PRO A 144 -19.50 -24.39 14.48
C PRO A 144 -18.61 -25.15 15.49
N GLN A 145 -19.19 -25.45 16.65
CA GLN A 145 -18.57 -26.33 17.64
C GLN A 145 -18.35 -27.72 17.00
N PRO A 146 -17.24 -28.40 17.31
CA PRO A 146 -16.91 -29.71 16.74
C PRO A 146 -17.95 -30.79 17.07
#